data_AF-A0A8D0G294-F1
#
_entry.id   AF-A0A8D0G294-F1
#
_cell.length_a   1.000
_cell.length_b   1.000
_cell.length_c   1.000
_cell.angle_alpha   90.00
_cell.angle_beta   90.00
_cell.angle_gamma   90.00
#
_symmetry.space_group_name_H-M   'P 1'
#
loop_
_entity.id
_entity.type
_entity.pdbx_description
1 polymer ?
#
loop_
_entity_poly.entity_id
_entity_poly.type
_entity_poly.pdbx_seq_one_letter_code
_entity_poly.pdbx_strand_id
1 'polypeptide(L)'
;LEYCKGLLNTLAARRTGGHPLQTVLGMGDAVWARGAEVPDFQPCPGSSRTFACSQQLIPADISCLCYLELCASYPQKLLVPVWITDKELENVASFRSWKRIPVVVYRHLRNGAVIARCSQPEISWWGWRNADDEYLVTSIAKACALNPGSDCPLIADSSLTACSSMETAAVPQKLLILDARSYTAAVANRAKGGGCECEEYYPNCEVVFMGMANIHAIRNSFQYLRAVCSQMPDPSNWLSALESTKWLQHLSIMLKAAVLVSNAVNREGRPVLVHCSDGWDRTPQIVALAKILLDPYYRTLEVCRVAFFCLVSLP
;
A
#
# COMPACT_ATOMS: atom_id res chain seq x y z
N LEU A 1 2.76 -18.07 -13.67
CA LEU A 1 1.92 -17.23 -14.55
C LEU A 1 0.94 -18.07 -15.37
N GLU A 2 1.40 -18.95 -16.27
CA GLU A 2 0.54 -19.88 -17.06
C GLU A 2 -0.38 -20.76 -16.21
N TYR A 3 0.14 -21.34 -15.11
CA TYR A 3 -0.65 -22.18 -14.19
C TYR A 3 -1.76 -21.38 -13.47
N CYS A 4 -1.48 -20.12 -13.08
CA CYS A 4 -2.46 -19.23 -12.47
C CYS A 4 -3.52 -18.77 -13.49
N LYS A 5 -3.12 -18.53 -14.75
CA LYS A 5 -4.04 -18.25 -15.87
C LYS A 5 -4.99 -19.44 -16.13
N GLY A 6 -4.48 -20.67 -16.07
CA GLY A 6 -5.28 -21.89 -16.21
C GLY A 6 -6.32 -22.07 -15.09
N LEU A 7 -5.92 -21.79 -13.84
CA LEU A 7 -6.84 -21.85 -12.69
C LEU A 7 -7.92 -20.77 -12.76
N LEU A 8 -7.56 -19.55 -13.21
CA LEU A 8 -8.48 -18.43 -13.41
C LEU A 8 -9.51 -18.71 -14.52
N ASN A 9 -9.09 -19.29 -15.65
CA ASN A 9 -10.01 -19.65 -16.74
C ASN A 9 -11.00 -20.75 -16.33
N THR A 10 -10.56 -21.71 -15.52
CA THR A 10 -11.41 -22.81 -15.03
C THR A 10 -12.44 -22.31 -14.01
N LEU A 11 -12.10 -21.30 -13.22
CA LEU A 11 -13.00 -20.68 -12.24
C LEU A 11 -13.96 -19.67 -12.87
N ALA A 12 -13.53 -18.96 -13.92
CA ALA A 12 -14.38 -18.04 -14.69
C ALA A 12 -15.46 -18.80 -15.50
N ALA A 13 -15.11 -19.95 -16.09
CA ALA A 13 -16.02 -20.77 -16.88
C ALA A 13 -17.20 -21.36 -16.09
N ARG A 14 -17.11 -21.44 -14.75
CA ARG A 14 -18.16 -22.02 -13.90
C ARG A 14 -19.26 -21.05 -13.47
N ARG A 15 -19.27 -19.77 -13.88
CA ARG A 15 -20.30 -18.83 -13.40
C ARG A 15 -20.84 -17.77 -14.37
N THR A 16 -20.34 -17.63 -15.59
CA THR A 16 -20.88 -16.61 -16.51
C THR A 16 -22.00 -17.19 -17.37
N GLY A 17 -23.20 -17.22 -16.80
CA GLY A 17 -24.39 -16.93 -17.59
C GLY A 17 -24.34 -15.47 -18.01
N GLY A 18 -23.71 -15.20 -19.16
CA GLY A 18 -24.11 -14.10 -20.05
C GLY A 18 -23.92 -12.64 -19.66
N HIS A 19 -22.93 -12.24 -18.84
CA HIS A 19 -22.59 -10.81 -18.71
C HIS A 19 -21.09 -10.50 -18.96
N PRO A 20 -20.75 -9.45 -19.73
CA PRO A 20 -19.39 -9.23 -20.24
C PRO A 20 -18.42 -8.68 -19.18
N LEU A 21 -17.13 -8.91 -19.44
CA LEU A 21 -15.91 -8.52 -18.70
C LEU A 21 -15.76 -7.05 -18.24
N GLN A 22 -16.75 -6.18 -18.41
CA GLN A 22 -16.68 -4.76 -18.07
C GLN A 22 -16.84 -4.44 -16.57
N THR A 23 -17.23 -5.41 -15.73
CA THR A 23 -17.48 -5.16 -14.29
C THR A 23 -16.21 -5.26 -13.42
N VAL A 24 -15.06 -5.65 -13.97
CA VAL A 24 -13.86 -5.99 -13.17
C VAL A 24 -12.73 -4.95 -13.29
N LEU A 25 -12.90 -3.90 -14.10
CA LEU A 25 -11.90 -2.83 -14.27
C LEU A 25 -12.10 -1.59 -13.37
N GLY A 26 -13.10 -1.61 -12.48
CA GLY A 26 -13.34 -0.58 -11.45
C GLY A 26 -12.53 -0.81 -10.16
N MET A 27 -11.21 -0.88 -10.24
CA MET A 27 -10.35 -1.22 -9.08
C MET A 27 -10.04 -0.04 -8.14
N GLY A 28 -10.72 1.10 -8.30
CA GLY A 28 -10.80 2.17 -7.29
C GLY A 28 -11.75 1.86 -6.13
N ASP A 29 -12.59 0.83 -6.26
CA ASP A 29 -13.76 0.63 -5.39
C ASP A 29 -13.49 -0.25 -4.15
N ALA A 30 -12.26 -0.70 -3.93
CA ALA A 30 -11.91 -1.49 -2.73
C ALA A 30 -11.78 -0.64 -1.45
N VAL A 31 -11.77 0.69 -1.57
CA VAL A 31 -11.98 1.62 -0.44
C VAL A 31 -13.48 1.78 -0.13
N TRP A 32 -14.35 1.46 -1.09
CA TRP A 32 -15.78 1.77 -1.07
C TRP A 32 -16.68 0.77 -0.37
N ALA A 33 -16.20 -0.45 -0.20
CA ALA A 33 -17.09 -1.58 -0.02
C ALA A 33 -17.53 -1.83 1.44
N ARG A 34 -17.40 -0.83 2.32
CA ARG A 34 -18.23 -0.75 3.53
C ARG A 34 -19.53 -0.01 3.21
N GLY A 35 -20.44 -0.66 2.49
CA GLY A 35 -21.88 -0.34 2.46
C GLY A 35 -22.28 1.12 2.20
N ALA A 36 -21.41 1.93 1.63
CA ALA A 36 -21.69 3.33 1.33
C ALA A 36 -21.90 3.43 -0.19
N GLU A 37 -22.98 4.09 -0.59
CA GLU A 37 -23.28 4.42 -1.98
C GLU A 37 -22.05 5.08 -2.64
N VAL A 38 -21.94 5.05 -3.97
CA VAL A 38 -20.95 5.89 -4.66
C VAL A 38 -21.16 7.33 -4.17
N PRO A 39 -20.18 8.03 -3.61
CA PRO A 39 -20.39 9.23 -2.84
C PRO A 39 -20.61 10.35 -3.81
N ASP A 40 -21.41 11.32 -3.40
CA ASP A 40 -21.45 12.59 -4.10
C ASP A 40 -20.09 13.28 -3.94
N PHE A 41 -19.42 13.41 -5.07
CA PHE A 41 -18.13 14.03 -5.25
C PHE A 41 -18.33 15.53 -5.51
N GLN A 42 -17.93 16.39 -4.57
CA GLN A 42 -18.03 17.86 -4.76
C GLN A 42 -16.71 18.44 -5.30
N PRO A 43 -16.75 19.35 -6.30
CA PRO A 43 -15.54 19.98 -6.85
C PRO A 43 -14.79 20.78 -5.78
N CYS A 44 -13.45 20.64 -5.74
CA CYS A 44 -12.62 21.44 -4.82
C CYS A 44 -12.29 22.83 -5.40
N PRO A 45 -12.23 23.89 -4.58
CA PRO A 45 -11.86 25.23 -5.05
C PRO A 45 -10.45 25.24 -5.67
N GLY A 46 -10.32 25.73 -6.91
CA GLY A 46 -9.04 25.82 -7.61
C GLY A 46 -8.63 24.58 -8.41
N SER A 47 -9.43 23.52 -8.42
CA SER A 47 -9.23 22.35 -9.30
C SER A 47 -10.49 22.04 -10.10
N SER A 48 -10.31 21.75 -11.40
CA SER A 48 -11.41 21.31 -12.28
C SER A 48 -11.67 19.80 -12.23
N ARG A 49 -10.83 19.05 -11.50
CA ARG A 49 -10.73 17.57 -11.59
C ARG A 49 -10.63 16.87 -10.23
N THR A 50 -10.49 17.63 -9.15
CA THR A 50 -10.42 17.15 -7.78
C THR A 50 -11.80 17.15 -7.15
N PHE A 51 -12.18 16.01 -6.58
CA PHE A 51 -13.43 15.90 -5.87
C PHE A 51 -13.20 15.52 -4.40
N ALA A 52 -13.76 16.32 -3.50
CA ALA A 52 -13.84 15.98 -2.09
C ALA A 52 -14.89 14.88 -1.93
N CYS A 53 -14.53 13.79 -1.25
CA CYS A 53 -15.48 12.76 -0.86
C CYS A 53 -16.19 13.22 0.42
N SER A 54 -17.51 13.29 0.40
CA SER A 54 -18.35 13.69 1.54
C SER A 54 -18.65 12.56 2.53
N GLN A 55 -18.14 11.35 2.31
CA GLN A 55 -18.44 10.19 3.16
C GLN A 55 -17.46 10.01 4.32
N GLN A 56 -17.99 9.59 5.48
CA GLN A 56 -17.27 9.28 6.73
C GLN A 56 -16.03 8.38 6.59
N LEU A 57 -15.89 7.63 5.49
CA LEU A 57 -14.78 6.70 5.24
C LEU A 57 -13.52 7.40 4.66
N ILE A 58 -13.70 8.55 4.01
CA ILE A 58 -12.63 9.36 3.42
C ILE A 58 -12.79 10.78 3.98
N PRO A 59 -11.88 11.24 4.88
CA PRO A 59 -11.98 12.58 5.44
C PRO A 59 -12.00 13.65 4.35
N ALA A 60 -12.62 14.80 4.63
CA ALA A 60 -12.61 15.96 3.73
C ALA A 60 -11.18 16.37 3.28
N ASP A 61 -10.18 16.01 4.08
CA ASP A 61 -8.77 16.32 3.83
C ASP A 61 -8.06 15.36 2.86
N ILE A 62 -8.66 14.21 2.54
CA ILE A 62 -8.16 13.26 1.53
C ILE A 62 -9.18 13.25 0.40
N SER A 63 -8.81 13.77 -0.77
CA SER A 63 -9.69 13.82 -1.94
C SER A 63 -9.50 12.61 -2.83
N CYS A 64 -10.53 12.32 -3.61
CA CYS A 64 -10.46 11.41 -4.75
C CYS A 64 -10.19 12.23 -6.02
N LEU A 65 -9.08 11.93 -6.67
CA LEU A 65 -8.71 12.50 -7.96
C LEU A 65 -8.98 11.50 -9.06
N CYS A 66 -9.67 11.93 -10.12
CA CYS A 66 -9.78 11.14 -11.34
C CYS A 66 -8.68 11.58 -12.31
N TYR A 67 -7.63 10.77 -12.50
CA TYR A 67 -6.56 11.06 -13.45
C TYR A 67 -6.30 9.83 -14.32
N LEU A 68 -6.97 9.77 -15.47
CA LEU A 68 -6.82 8.69 -16.45
C LEU A 68 -5.42 8.67 -17.10
N GLU A 69 -4.66 9.77 -17.05
CA GLU A 69 -3.46 9.96 -17.88
C GLU A 69 -2.14 10.10 -17.09
N LEU A 70 -2.17 10.17 -15.75
CA LEU A 70 -0.94 10.38 -14.98
C LEU A 70 -0.04 9.14 -14.99
N CYS A 71 -0.65 7.96 -14.84
CA CYS A 71 0.05 6.69 -14.78
C CYS A 71 -0.82 5.58 -15.36
N ALA A 72 -0.39 5.01 -16.50
CA ALA A 72 -1.14 3.96 -17.21
C ALA A 72 -1.35 2.66 -16.41
N SER A 73 -0.61 2.49 -15.31
CA SER A 73 -0.64 1.29 -14.47
C SER A 73 -1.33 1.50 -13.12
N TYR A 74 -1.87 2.70 -12.88
CA TYR A 74 -2.69 3.03 -11.72
C TYR A 74 -4.18 3.01 -12.09
N PRO A 75 -5.09 2.83 -11.11
CA PRO A 75 -6.51 2.98 -11.35
C PRO A 75 -6.85 4.44 -11.73
N GLN A 76 -7.99 4.62 -12.37
CA GLN A 76 -8.45 5.94 -12.84
C GLN A 76 -8.63 6.95 -11.69
N LYS A 77 -8.93 6.44 -10.48
CA LYS A 77 -9.17 7.24 -9.28
C LYS A 77 -8.06 7.02 -8.24
N LEU A 78 -7.46 8.10 -7.76
CA LEU A 78 -6.35 8.13 -6.81
C LEU A 78 -6.72 8.94 -5.57
N LEU A 79 -6.30 8.48 -4.39
CA LEU A 79 -6.52 9.18 -3.12
C LEU A 79 -5.25 9.92 -2.69
N VAL A 80 -5.35 11.24 -2.59
CA VAL A 80 -4.27 12.15 -2.14
C VAL A 80 -4.87 13.29 -1.30
N PRO A 81 -4.08 14.04 -0.52
CA PRO A 81 -4.61 15.16 0.26
C PRO A 81 -5.29 16.23 -0.60
N VAL A 82 -6.41 16.78 -0.13
CA VAL A 82 -7.31 17.67 -0.91
C VAL A 82 -6.64 18.94 -1.43
N TRP A 83 -5.64 19.44 -0.70
CA TRP A 83 -4.92 20.66 -1.04
C TRP A 83 -3.76 20.46 -2.00
N ILE A 84 -3.51 19.22 -2.44
CA ILE A 84 -2.50 18.94 -3.45
C ILE A 84 -3.10 19.21 -4.84
N THR A 85 -2.40 20.03 -5.60
CA THR A 85 -2.79 20.47 -6.94
C THR A 85 -2.40 19.47 -8.02
N ASP A 86 -3.11 19.49 -9.14
CA ASP A 86 -2.79 18.67 -10.32
C ASP A 86 -1.36 18.91 -10.81
N LYS A 87 -0.89 20.17 -10.73
CA LYS A 87 0.45 20.55 -11.16
C LYS A 87 1.54 19.93 -10.28
N GLU A 88 1.35 19.92 -8.97
CA GLU A 88 2.25 19.23 -8.04
C GLU A 88 2.28 17.73 -8.35
N LEU A 89 1.13 17.10 -8.60
CA LEU A 89 1.08 15.67 -8.91
C LEU A 89 1.78 15.30 -10.22
N GLU A 90 1.71 16.15 -11.24
CA GLU A 90 2.46 15.97 -12.50
C GLU A 90 3.98 16.03 -12.28
N ASN A 91 4.43 16.94 -11.41
CA ASN A 91 5.84 17.06 -11.05
C ASN A 91 6.30 15.85 -10.22
N VAL A 92 5.50 15.40 -9.26
CA VAL A 92 5.73 14.17 -8.47
C VAL A 92 5.78 12.94 -9.38
N ALA A 93 4.85 12.83 -10.33
CA ALA A 93 4.79 11.74 -11.29
C ALA A 93 6.06 11.65 -12.14
N SER A 94 6.65 12.79 -12.49
CA SER A 94 7.92 12.83 -13.22
C SER A 94 9.13 12.43 -12.37
N PHE A 95 8.99 12.37 -11.05
CA PHE A 95 10.03 11.97 -10.11
C PHE A 95 9.85 10.55 -9.56
N ARG A 96 8.67 9.95 -9.69
CA ARG A 96 8.41 8.58 -9.23
C ARG A 96 8.48 7.62 -10.41
N SER A 97 9.20 6.52 -10.25
CA SER A 97 9.41 5.55 -11.33
C SER A 97 8.07 5.05 -11.88
N TRP A 98 7.93 4.99 -13.21
CA TRP A 98 6.67 4.67 -13.89
C TRP A 98 5.49 5.58 -13.54
N LYS A 99 5.75 6.79 -13.03
CA LYS A 99 4.75 7.76 -12.61
C LYS A 99 3.83 7.27 -11.49
N ARG A 100 4.26 6.27 -10.72
CA ARG A 100 3.48 5.67 -9.62
C ARG A 100 3.66 6.46 -8.33
N ILE A 101 2.99 7.61 -8.28
CA ILE A 101 3.03 8.55 -7.16
C ILE A 101 2.53 7.94 -5.84
N PRO A 102 2.91 8.51 -4.67
CA PRO A 102 2.29 8.21 -3.38
C PRO A 102 0.77 8.38 -3.40
N VAL A 103 0.05 7.28 -3.18
CA VAL A 103 -1.42 7.28 -3.10
C VAL A 103 -1.89 6.48 -1.89
N VAL A 104 -2.92 6.99 -1.20
CA VAL A 104 -3.53 6.32 -0.06
C VAL A 104 -4.35 5.13 -0.56
N VAL A 105 -4.18 3.98 0.10
CA VAL A 105 -4.87 2.73 -0.25
C VAL A 105 -5.58 2.09 0.93
N TYR A 106 -5.36 2.56 2.15
CA TYR A 106 -6.08 2.14 3.35
C TYR A 106 -6.11 3.30 4.35
N ARG A 107 -7.20 3.43 5.08
CA ARG A 107 -7.31 4.31 6.24
C ARG A 107 -7.88 3.56 7.42
N HIS A 108 -7.24 3.69 8.57
CA HIS A 108 -7.72 3.12 9.82
C HIS A 108 -8.79 4.03 10.41
N LEU A 109 -9.98 3.48 10.64
CA LEU A 109 -11.17 4.30 10.95
C LEU A 109 -11.12 4.97 12.32
N ARG A 110 -10.46 4.33 13.30
CA ARG A 110 -10.45 4.82 14.69
C ARG A 110 -9.41 5.90 14.96
N ASN A 111 -8.23 5.79 14.35
CA ASN A 111 -7.09 6.67 14.64
C ASN A 111 -6.63 7.50 13.41
N GLY A 112 -7.31 7.35 12.27
CA GLY A 112 -7.04 8.12 11.05
C GLY A 112 -5.76 7.76 10.29
N ALA A 113 -4.89 6.91 10.84
CA ALA A 113 -3.64 6.51 10.20
C ALA A 113 -3.87 5.80 8.87
N VAL A 114 -2.98 6.02 7.90
CA VAL A 114 -3.14 5.50 6.53
C VAL A 114 -2.01 4.56 6.12
N ILE A 115 -2.30 3.72 5.13
CA ILE A 115 -1.28 3.07 4.30
C ILE A 115 -1.35 3.72 2.92
N ALA A 116 -0.23 4.27 2.48
CA ALA A 116 0.00 4.72 1.12
C ALA A 116 0.97 3.79 0.40
N ARG A 117 0.96 3.83 -0.93
CA ARG A 117 1.89 3.08 -1.78
C ARG A 117 2.43 3.93 -2.93
N CYS A 118 3.62 3.59 -3.40
CA CYS A 118 4.25 4.18 -4.60
C CYS A 118 5.33 3.27 -5.20
N SER A 119 5.98 3.76 -6.25
CA SER A 119 7.31 3.31 -6.69
C SER A 119 8.44 4.10 -6.02
N GLN A 120 9.68 3.68 -6.25
CA GLN A 120 10.86 4.43 -5.80
C GLN A 120 10.94 5.84 -6.41
N PRO A 121 11.59 6.80 -5.72
CA PRO A 121 11.95 8.08 -6.29
C PRO A 121 13.11 7.95 -7.30
N GLU A 122 13.14 8.80 -8.31
CA GLU A 122 14.16 8.89 -9.35
C GLU A 122 15.25 9.90 -9.00
N ILE A 123 15.91 9.63 -7.86
CA ILE A 123 16.99 10.46 -7.32
C ILE A 123 18.22 10.44 -8.25
N SER A 124 18.46 9.30 -8.91
CA SER A 124 19.63 9.08 -9.77
C SER A 124 20.97 9.27 -9.04
N TRP A 125 22.07 9.11 -9.76
CA TRP A 125 23.42 9.29 -9.20
C TRP A 125 23.68 10.73 -8.75
N TRP A 126 23.07 11.71 -9.43
CA TRP A 126 23.18 13.14 -9.13
C TRP A 126 22.54 13.57 -7.79
N GLY A 127 21.70 12.73 -7.17
CA GLY A 127 21.06 13.11 -5.90
C GLY A 127 19.93 14.11 -6.11
N TRP A 128 19.17 13.99 -7.21
CA TRP A 128 18.04 14.86 -7.48
C TRP A 128 17.00 14.80 -6.37
N ARG A 129 16.36 15.94 -6.15
CA ARG A 129 15.29 16.14 -5.20
C ARG A 129 14.07 16.69 -5.92
N ASN A 130 12.91 16.48 -5.32
CA ASN A 130 11.66 17.01 -5.82
C ASN A 130 10.85 17.55 -4.65
N ALA A 131 10.72 18.87 -4.58
CA ALA A 131 10.03 19.54 -3.48
C ALA A 131 8.54 19.16 -3.41
N ASP A 132 7.91 18.89 -4.56
CA ASP A 132 6.50 18.48 -4.62
C ASP A 132 6.30 17.04 -4.11
N ASP A 133 7.28 16.14 -4.32
CA ASP A 133 7.27 14.78 -3.73
C ASP A 133 7.47 14.85 -2.20
N GLU A 134 8.46 15.63 -1.75
CA GLU A 134 8.71 15.90 -0.32
C GLU A 134 7.44 16.48 0.34
N TYR A 135 6.77 17.42 -0.34
CA TYR A 135 5.53 18.05 0.12
C TYR A 135 4.33 17.11 0.11
N LEU A 136 4.17 16.27 -0.92
CA LEU A 136 3.09 15.28 -0.99
C LEU A 136 3.21 14.25 0.13
N VAL A 137 4.40 13.69 0.35
CA VAL A 137 4.64 12.70 1.42
C VAL A 137 4.33 13.32 2.79
N THR A 138 4.80 14.54 3.03
CA THR A 138 4.51 15.28 4.27
C THR A 138 3.01 15.59 4.41
N SER A 139 2.34 15.93 3.31
CA SER A 139 0.90 16.23 3.29
C SER A 139 0.05 15.01 3.61
N ILE A 140 0.45 13.81 3.20
CA ILE A 140 -0.21 12.56 3.60
C ILE A 140 -0.17 12.39 5.12
N ALA A 141 0.99 12.63 5.75
CA ALA A 141 1.12 12.57 7.19
C ALA A 141 0.26 13.64 7.90
N LYS A 142 0.29 14.87 7.38
CA LYS A 142 -0.51 15.99 7.90
C LYS A 142 -2.01 15.71 7.84
N ALA A 143 -2.52 15.15 6.74
CA ALA A 143 -3.92 14.80 6.59
C ALA A 143 -4.40 13.77 7.63
N CYS A 144 -3.53 12.86 8.05
CA CYS A 144 -3.85 11.92 9.13
C CYS A 144 -4.02 12.63 10.48
N ALA A 145 -3.18 13.63 10.77
CA ALA A 145 -3.20 14.36 12.03
C ALA A 145 -4.38 15.34 12.15
N LEU A 146 -4.85 15.91 11.03
CA LEU A 146 -6.01 16.80 11.02
C LEU A 146 -7.33 16.07 11.29
N ASN A 147 -7.40 14.78 10.98
CA ASN A 147 -8.58 13.95 11.14
C ASN A 147 -8.20 12.59 11.76
N PRO A 148 -7.97 12.53 13.09
CA PRO A 148 -7.54 11.33 13.79
C PRO A 148 -8.60 10.22 13.85
N GLY A 149 -9.67 10.27 13.05
CA GLY A 149 -10.75 9.29 13.10
C GLY A 149 -11.71 9.55 14.25
N SER A 150 -12.90 8.95 14.18
CA SER A 150 -13.86 9.03 15.27
C SER A 150 -13.52 7.93 16.26
N ASP A 151 -13.13 8.30 17.48
CA ASP A 151 -13.32 7.39 18.61
C ASP A 151 -14.81 7.03 18.61
N CYS A 152 -15.15 5.75 18.46
CA CYS A 152 -16.49 5.28 18.78
C CYS A 152 -16.49 4.89 20.27
N PRO A 153 -17.02 5.70 21.20
CA PRO A 153 -17.40 5.20 22.51
C PRO A 153 -18.73 4.45 22.38
N LEU A 154 -18.68 3.19 21.97
CA LEU A 154 -19.64 2.21 22.49
C LEU A 154 -18.97 1.72 23.79
N ILE A 155 -19.15 2.37 24.94
CA ILE A 155 -20.33 2.31 25.79
C ILE A 155 -20.37 3.61 26.61
N ALA A 156 -21.36 4.47 26.38
CA ALA A 156 -21.85 5.38 27.41
C ALA A 156 -22.74 4.57 28.35
N ASP A 157 -22.15 3.82 29.28
CA ASP A 157 -22.86 3.38 30.46
C ASP A 157 -22.65 4.46 31.52
N SER A 158 -23.78 4.87 32.09
CA SER A 158 -23.89 5.96 33.02
C SER A 158 -23.36 5.51 34.37
N SER A 159 -22.06 5.66 34.62
CA SER A 159 -21.53 5.57 35.98
C SER A 159 -20.28 6.42 36.16
N LEU A 160 -20.46 7.45 36.98
CA LEU A 160 -19.49 8.41 37.48
C LEU A 160 -18.18 7.74 37.94
N THR A 161 -17.08 8.02 37.26
CA THR A 161 -15.76 8.18 37.91
C THR A 161 -14.89 9.08 37.03
N ALA A 162 -14.64 10.29 37.51
CA ALA A 162 -13.70 11.22 36.89
C ALA A 162 -12.27 10.68 37.04
N CYS A 163 -11.71 10.12 35.97
CA CYS A 163 -10.27 10.00 35.81
C CYS A 163 -9.81 11.09 34.83
N SER A 164 -9.15 12.11 35.37
CA SER A 164 -8.47 13.16 34.61
C SER A 164 -7.29 12.54 33.85
N SER A 165 -7.53 12.05 32.63
CA SER A 165 -6.46 11.74 31.70
C SER A 165 -6.08 13.02 30.97
N MET A 166 -4.98 13.59 31.42
CA MET A 166 -4.27 14.72 30.81
C MET A 166 -4.14 14.50 29.29
N GLU A 167 -4.69 15.40 28.49
CA GLU A 167 -4.36 15.54 27.07
C GLU A 167 -2.89 15.95 26.95
N THR A 168 -1.97 14.99 27.03
CA THR A 168 -0.67 15.17 26.41
C THR A 168 -0.93 15.28 24.92
N ALA A 169 -0.81 16.49 24.36
CA ALA A 169 -0.77 16.70 22.92
C ALA A 169 0.28 15.75 22.35
N ALA A 170 -0.17 14.62 21.80
CA ALA A 170 0.70 13.55 21.36
C ALA A 170 1.60 14.12 20.27
N VAL A 171 2.92 13.99 20.42
CA VAL A 171 3.89 14.39 19.40
C VAL A 171 3.47 13.72 18.09
N PRO A 172 3.30 14.47 16.98
CA PRO A 172 2.92 13.89 15.70
C PRO A 172 3.89 12.77 15.32
N GLN A 173 3.37 11.57 15.13
CA GLN A 173 4.20 10.42 14.77
C GLN A 173 4.79 10.63 13.38
N LYS A 174 6.10 10.42 13.23
CA LYS A 174 6.80 10.49 11.93
C LYS A 174 6.12 9.55 10.93
N LEU A 175 6.02 9.91 9.66
CA LEU A 175 5.60 8.95 8.63
C LEU A 175 6.67 7.86 8.48
N LEU A 176 6.24 6.60 8.40
CA LEU A 176 7.14 5.48 8.14
C LEU A 176 7.23 5.23 6.63
N ILE A 177 8.40 5.38 6.04
CA ILE A 177 8.70 4.95 4.68
C ILE A 177 9.28 3.54 4.75
N LEU A 178 8.52 2.55 4.29
CA LEU A 178 8.94 1.16 4.23
C LEU A 178 9.37 0.81 2.80
N ASP A 179 10.68 0.77 2.58
CA ASP A 179 11.27 0.24 1.35
C ASP A 179 11.41 -1.28 1.49
N ALA A 180 10.69 -2.01 0.63
CA ALA A 180 10.73 -3.47 0.64
C ALA A 180 12.13 -4.04 0.35
N ARG A 181 13.02 -3.27 -0.30
CA ARG A 181 14.34 -3.72 -0.72
C ARG A 181 15.32 -3.77 0.46
N SER A 182 16.51 -4.33 0.22
CA SER A 182 17.66 -4.03 1.06
C SER A 182 18.18 -2.63 0.73
N TYR A 183 18.82 -1.98 1.71
CA TYR A 183 19.54 -0.73 1.47
C TYR A 183 20.53 -0.84 0.31
N THR A 184 21.28 -1.95 0.24
CA THR A 184 22.23 -2.20 -0.86
C THR A 184 21.55 -2.27 -2.23
N ALA A 185 20.38 -2.90 -2.33
CA ALA A 185 19.60 -2.93 -3.56
C ALA A 185 19.03 -1.54 -3.90
N ALA A 186 18.61 -0.75 -2.91
CA ALA A 186 18.14 0.63 -3.14
C ALA A 186 19.26 1.52 -3.69
N VAL A 187 20.45 1.45 -3.10
CA VAL A 187 21.66 2.14 -3.61
C VAL A 187 22.03 1.67 -5.01
N ALA A 188 21.93 0.37 -5.30
CA ALA A 188 22.17 -0.14 -6.65
C ALA A 188 21.14 0.37 -7.69
N ASN A 189 19.89 0.60 -7.28
CA ASN A 189 18.89 1.22 -8.15
C ASN A 189 19.18 2.71 -8.38
N ARG A 190 19.82 3.41 -7.43
CA ARG A 190 20.25 4.80 -7.61
C ARG A 190 21.18 4.98 -8.81
N ALA A 191 22.09 4.03 -9.02
CA ALA A 191 22.96 4.01 -10.20
C ALA A 191 22.20 3.83 -11.54
N LYS A 192 20.94 3.37 -11.49
CA LYS A 192 20.06 3.17 -12.65
C LYS A 192 19.00 4.26 -12.79
N GLY A 193 19.16 5.38 -12.09
CA GLY A 193 18.19 6.48 -12.11
C GLY A 193 17.15 6.44 -10.98
N GLY A 194 17.02 5.33 -10.25
CA GLY A 194 16.12 5.23 -9.10
C GLY A 194 16.71 5.81 -7.81
N GLY A 195 16.37 5.21 -6.67
CA GLY A 195 16.91 5.63 -5.37
C GLY A 195 16.01 5.25 -4.20
N CYS A 196 16.25 5.88 -3.06
CA CYS A 196 15.43 5.81 -1.85
C CYS A 196 15.47 7.18 -1.15
N GLU A 197 14.39 7.52 -0.47
CA GLU A 197 14.22 8.72 0.32
C GLU A 197 15.34 8.86 1.37
N CYS A 198 15.70 10.11 1.68
CA CYS A 198 16.69 10.46 2.70
C CYS A 198 16.01 11.26 3.81
N GLU A 199 16.18 10.87 5.07
CA GLU A 199 15.51 11.52 6.21
C GLU A 199 15.83 13.02 6.34
N GLU A 200 16.99 13.46 5.83
CA GLU A 200 17.38 14.87 5.77
C GLU A 200 16.48 15.71 4.84
N TYR A 201 15.95 15.10 3.77
CA TYR A 201 15.12 15.77 2.76
C TYR A 201 13.63 15.51 2.95
N TYR A 202 13.28 14.45 3.69
CA TYR A 202 11.91 14.11 4.06
C TYR A 202 11.74 14.31 5.57
N PRO A 203 11.70 15.58 6.04
CA PRO A 203 11.56 15.86 7.46
C PRO A 203 10.27 15.23 7.98
N ASN A 204 10.32 14.70 9.19
CA ASN A 204 9.22 13.93 9.81
C ASN A 204 8.93 12.57 9.14
N CYS A 205 9.87 12.04 8.35
CA CYS A 205 9.84 10.64 7.93
C CYS A 205 10.93 9.82 8.63
N GLU A 206 10.74 8.50 8.67
CA GLU A 206 11.76 7.51 9.02
C GLU A 206 11.77 6.45 7.92
N VAL A 207 12.96 6.02 7.50
CA VAL A 207 13.09 5.04 6.40
C VAL A 207 13.54 3.68 6.93
N VAL A 208 12.77 2.63 6.63
CA VAL A 208 13.07 1.25 7.01
C VAL A 208 13.20 0.36 5.77
N PHE A 209 14.27 -0.42 5.71
CA PHE A 209 14.56 -1.37 4.64
C PHE A 209 14.26 -2.82 5.08
N MET A 210 13.40 -3.52 4.34
CA MET A 210 12.97 -4.89 4.71
C MET A 210 13.90 -6.00 4.19
N GLY A 211 14.79 -5.70 3.25
CA GLY A 211 15.73 -6.71 2.72
C GLY A 211 15.07 -7.81 1.88
N MET A 212 13.92 -7.53 1.26
CA MET A 212 13.20 -8.54 0.48
C MET A 212 13.85 -8.79 -0.88
N ALA A 213 13.94 -10.06 -1.21
CA ALA A 213 14.49 -10.54 -2.46
C ALA A 213 13.70 -10.03 -3.67
N ASN A 214 14.38 -9.86 -4.80
CA ASN A 214 13.76 -9.46 -6.06
C ASN A 214 13.07 -10.67 -6.74
N ILE A 215 12.34 -10.40 -7.83
CA ILE A 215 11.60 -11.42 -8.56
C ILE A 215 12.47 -12.58 -9.08
N HIS A 216 13.75 -12.34 -9.38
CA HIS A 216 14.66 -13.39 -9.87
C HIS A 216 15.02 -14.36 -8.75
N ALA A 217 15.33 -13.85 -7.56
CA ALA A 217 15.61 -14.66 -6.39
C ALA A 217 14.37 -15.46 -5.95
N ILE A 218 13.17 -14.85 -5.96
CA ILE A 218 11.91 -15.57 -5.67
C ILE A 218 11.65 -16.68 -6.69
N ARG A 219 11.87 -16.42 -7.99
CA ARG A 219 11.73 -17.44 -9.04
C ARG A 219 12.67 -18.62 -8.82
N ASN A 220 13.94 -18.36 -8.54
CA ASN A 220 14.94 -19.41 -8.29
C ASN A 220 14.60 -20.20 -7.02
N SER A 221 14.21 -19.52 -5.94
CA SER A 221 13.76 -20.15 -4.69
C SER A 221 12.59 -21.10 -4.92
N PHE A 222 11.59 -20.69 -5.71
CA PHE A 222 10.45 -21.53 -6.04
C PHE A 222 10.84 -22.74 -6.90
N GLN A 223 11.77 -22.59 -7.84
CA GLN A 223 12.30 -23.70 -8.63
C GLN A 223 12.98 -24.75 -7.74
N TYR A 224 13.81 -24.32 -6.79
CA TYR A 224 14.44 -25.22 -5.82
C TYR A 224 13.41 -25.90 -4.92
N LEU A 225 12.41 -25.17 -4.42
CA LEU A 225 11.33 -25.76 -3.64
C LEU A 225 10.60 -26.86 -4.44
N ARG A 226 10.23 -26.57 -5.68
CA ARG A 226 9.57 -27.54 -6.55
C ARG A 226 10.44 -28.79 -6.74
N ALA A 227 11.75 -28.63 -6.93
CA ALA A 227 12.67 -29.76 -7.07
C ALA A 227 12.70 -30.63 -5.80
N VAL A 228 12.83 -30.02 -4.61
CA VAL A 228 12.81 -30.74 -3.32
C VAL A 228 11.49 -31.48 -3.11
N CYS A 229 10.35 -30.85 -3.44
CA CYS A 229 9.03 -31.47 -3.29
C CYS A 229 8.73 -32.58 -4.32
N SER A 230 9.48 -32.66 -5.42
CA SER A 230 9.24 -33.66 -6.48
C SER A 230 10.11 -34.92 -6.33
N GLN A 231 11.09 -34.91 -5.43
CA GLN A 231 11.98 -36.04 -5.17
C GLN A 231 11.42 -36.92 -4.05
N MET A 232 11.81 -38.20 -4.02
CA MET A 232 11.55 -39.06 -2.86
C MET A 232 12.22 -38.41 -1.63
N PRO A 233 11.47 -38.10 -0.56
CA PRO A 233 12.05 -37.44 0.60
C PRO A 233 13.10 -38.35 1.26
N ASP A 234 14.33 -37.85 1.38
CA ASP A 234 15.29 -38.40 2.33
C ASP A 234 15.05 -37.75 3.70
N PRO A 235 14.49 -38.47 4.69
CA PRO A 235 14.15 -37.89 5.98
C PRO A 235 15.34 -37.24 6.69
N SER A 236 16.56 -37.72 6.43
CA SER A 236 17.77 -37.22 7.09
C SER A 236 18.21 -35.85 6.55
N ASN A 237 17.91 -35.54 5.28
CA ASN A 237 18.38 -34.34 4.59
C ASN A 237 17.26 -33.38 4.16
N TRP A 238 15.99 -33.78 4.28
CA TRP A 238 14.85 -33.02 3.76
C TRP A 238 14.77 -31.60 4.33
N LEU A 239 14.99 -31.42 5.64
CA LEU A 239 14.93 -30.10 6.28
C LEU A 239 16.03 -29.16 5.78
N SER A 240 17.27 -29.66 5.65
CA SER A 240 18.39 -28.88 5.10
C SER A 240 18.18 -28.56 3.62
N ALA A 241 17.65 -29.51 2.84
CA ALA A 241 17.28 -29.28 1.46
C ALA A 241 16.20 -28.20 1.34
N LEU A 242 15.15 -28.25 2.17
CA LEU A 242 14.11 -27.22 2.24
C LEU A 242 14.68 -25.85 2.64
N GLU A 243 15.54 -25.79 3.65
CA GLU A 243 16.19 -24.55 4.08
C GLU A 243 17.03 -23.92 2.97
N SER A 244 17.74 -24.74 2.20
CA SER A 244 18.58 -24.28 1.08
C SER A 244 17.77 -23.56 -0.01
N THR A 245 16.47 -23.85 -0.14
CA THR A 245 15.58 -23.16 -1.09
C THR A 245 15.34 -21.70 -0.71
N LYS A 246 15.52 -21.32 0.56
CA LYS A 246 15.20 -20.00 1.14
C LYS A 246 13.72 -19.61 1.03
N TRP A 247 12.83 -20.50 0.60
CA TRP A 247 11.42 -20.19 0.39
C TRP A 247 10.73 -19.70 1.66
N LEU A 248 10.89 -20.44 2.76
CA LEU A 248 10.31 -20.07 4.06
C LEU A 248 10.93 -18.79 4.62
N GLN A 249 12.21 -18.51 4.33
CA GLN A 249 12.84 -17.24 4.71
C GLN A 249 12.22 -16.06 3.96
N HIS A 250 11.95 -16.18 2.66
CA HIS A 250 11.27 -15.15 1.89
C HIS A 250 9.85 -14.89 2.39
N LEU A 251 9.09 -15.95 2.71
CA LEU A 251 7.77 -15.82 3.32
C LEU A 251 7.82 -15.14 4.69
N SER A 252 8.79 -15.51 5.53
CA SER A 252 8.97 -14.92 6.86
C SER A 252 9.21 -13.41 6.79
N ILE A 253 10.09 -12.93 5.89
CA ILE A 253 10.36 -11.50 5.73
C ILE A 253 9.11 -10.76 5.20
N MET A 254 8.36 -11.35 4.27
CA MET A 254 7.11 -10.77 3.77
C MET A 254 6.08 -10.58 4.90
N LEU A 255 5.88 -11.61 5.72
CA LEU A 255 4.97 -11.55 6.87
C LEU A 255 5.47 -10.55 7.92
N LYS A 256 6.78 -10.50 8.17
CA LYS A 256 7.39 -9.50 9.07
C LYS A 256 7.11 -8.08 8.60
N ALA A 257 7.24 -7.79 7.30
CA ALA A 257 6.92 -6.48 6.73
C ALA A 257 5.43 -6.13 6.95
N ALA A 258 4.52 -7.06 6.66
CA ALA A 258 3.09 -6.85 6.84
C ALA A 258 2.70 -6.60 8.31
N VAL A 259 3.30 -7.34 9.25
CA VAL A 259 3.10 -7.14 10.69
C VAL A 259 3.62 -5.78 11.14
N LEU A 260 4.78 -5.35 10.63
CA LEU A 260 5.35 -4.05 10.93
C LEU A 260 4.42 -2.91 10.44
N VAL A 261 3.93 -2.98 9.20
CA VAL A 261 2.94 -2.01 8.68
C VAL A 261 1.67 -2.02 9.53
N SER A 262 1.15 -3.20 9.88
CA SER A 262 -0.06 -3.33 10.70
C SER A 262 0.11 -2.73 12.10
N ASN A 263 1.25 -2.97 12.77
CA ASN A 263 1.53 -2.41 14.08
C ASN A 263 1.69 -0.89 14.05
N ALA A 264 2.41 -0.36 13.06
CA ALA A 264 2.56 1.09 12.86
C ALA A 264 1.18 1.76 12.73
N VAL A 265 0.30 1.21 11.89
CA VAL A 265 -1.03 1.79 11.66
C VAL A 265 -1.96 1.61 12.87
N ASN A 266 -2.12 0.40 13.40
CA ASN A 266 -3.14 0.11 14.41
C ASN A 266 -2.71 0.43 15.85
N ARG A 267 -1.42 0.24 16.20
CA ARG A 267 -0.93 0.46 17.58
C ARG A 267 -0.30 1.82 17.76
N GLU A 268 0.48 2.29 16.78
CA GLU A 268 1.21 3.56 16.89
C GLU A 268 0.41 4.74 16.34
N GLY A 269 -0.67 4.50 15.58
CA GLY A 269 -1.40 5.57 14.88
C GLY A 269 -0.53 6.25 13.81
N ARG A 270 0.45 5.53 13.29
CA ARG A 270 1.51 6.06 12.43
C ARG A 270 1.18 5.85 10.95
N PRO A 271 1.21 6.90 10.11
CA PRO A 271 1.01 6.73 8.67
C PRO A 271 2.22 6.02 8.04
N VAL A 272 1.95 5.18 7.04
CA VAL A 272 2.99 4.36 6.39
C VAL A 272 2.94 4.53 4.87
N LEU A 273 4.08 4.81 4.24
CA LEU A 273 4.28 4.77 2.80
C LEU A 273 5.09 3.51 2.45
N VAL A 274 4.51 2.59 1.67
CA VAL A 274 5.17 1.35 1.26
C VAL A 274 5.60 1.44 -0.20
N HIS A 275 6.86 1.15 -0.50
CA HIS A 275 7.33 1.02 -1.88
C HIS A 275 8.40 -0.07 -2.04
N CYS A 276 8.76 -0.32 -3.30
CA CYS A 276 9.92 -1.12 -3.66
C CYS A 276 10.64 -0.43 -4.82
N SER A 277 11.09 -1.14 -5.87
CA SER A 277 11.56 -0.50 -7.11
C SER A 277 10.38 0.09 -7.89
N ASP A 278 9.61 -0.74 -8.60
CA ASP A 278 8.52 -0.28 -9.47
C ASP A 278 7.16 -0.14 -8.73
N GLY A 279 7.09 -0.55 -7.47
CA GLY A 279 5.87 -0.43 -6.67
C GLY A 279 4.77 -1.45 -6.97
N TRP A 280 5.02 -2.48 -7.80
CA TRP A 280 4.00 -3.45 -8.25
C TRP A 280 4.23 -4.93 -7.88
N ASP A 281 5.38 -5.29 -7.29
CA ASP A 281 5.66 -6.68 -6.89
C ASP A 281 5.51 -6.87 -5.38
N ARG A 282 6.49 -6.38 -4.62
CA ARG A 282 6.58 -6.55 -3.16
C ARG A 282 5.60 -5.63 -2.44
N THR A 283 5.47 -4.40 -2.93
CA THR A 283 4.54 -3.39 -2.38
C THR A 283 3.11 -3.91 -2.24
N PRO A 284 2.43 -4.42 -3.29
CA PRO A 284 1.07 -4.91 -3.12
C PRO A 284 1.00 -6.14 -2.21
N GLN A 285 2.02 -7.01 -2.18
CA GLN A 285 2.04 -8.17 -1.26
C GLN A 285 2.04 -7.70 0.21
N ILE A 286 2.88 -6.73 0.56
CA ILE A 286 2.94 -6.14 1.91
C ILE A 286 1.61 -5.46 2.24
N VAL A 287 1.12 -4.58 1.35
CA VAL A 287 -0.11 -3.80 1.57
C VAL A 287 -1.33 -4.71 1.72
N ALA A 288 -1.47 -5.74 0.88
CA ALA A 288 -2.59 -6.67 0.94
C ALA A 288 -2.58 -7.49 2.24
N LEU A 289 -1.40 -8.00 2.64
CA LEU A 289 -1.27 -8.72 3.91
C LEU A 289 -1.54 -7.82 5.11
N ALA A 290 -1.03 -6.58 5.11
CA ALA A 290 -1.30 -5.62 6.16
C ALA A 290 -2.81 -5.31 6.28
N LYS A 291 -3.50 -5.11 5.15
CA LYS A 291 -4.96 -4.94 5.10
C LYS A 291 -5.72 -6.13 5.68
N ILE A 292 -5.32 -7.36 5.35
CA ILE A 292 -5.89 -8.59 5.92
C ILE A 292 -5.68 -8.64 7.44
N LEU A 293 -4.51 -8.22 7.94
CA LEU A 293 -4.22 -8.16 9.37
C LEU A 293 -5.04 -7.07 10.09
N LEU A 294 -5.26 -5.93 9.44
CA LEU A 294 -5.89 -4.75 10.03
C LEU A 294 -7.42 -4.79 10.04
N ASP A 295 -8.06 -5.28 8.97
CA ASP A 295 -9.49 -5.12 8.78
C ASP A 295 -10.18 -6.46 8.45
N PRO A 296 -11.14 -6.93 9.28
CA PRO A 296 -11.93 -8.14 9.03
C PRO A 296 -12.62 -8.16 7.66
N TYR A 297 -12.94 -6.99 7.09
CA TYR A 297 -13.53 -6.86 5.76
C TYR A 297 -12.70 -7.61 4.69
N TYR A 298 -11.37 -7.51 4.73
CA TYR A 298 -10.47 -8.18 3.78
C TYR A 298 -10.31 -9.68 4.03
N ARG A 299 -10.95 -10.27 5.06
CA ARG A 299 -10.93 -11.71 5.35
C ARG A 299 -12.16 -12.45 4.84
N THR A 300 -13.12 -11.73 4.27
CA THR A 300 -14.29 -12.34 3.64
C THR A 300 -13.91 -12.94 2.28
N LEU A 301 -14.55 -14.05 1.88
CA LEU A 301 -14.21 -14.74 0.63
C LEU A 301 -14.38 -13.87 -0.62
N GLU A 302 -15.38 -12.98 -0.60
CA GLU A 302 -15.65 -12.02 -1.68
C GLU A 302 -14.50 -11.03 -1.83
N VAL A 303 -14.00 -10.49 -0.73
CA VAL A 303 -12.98 -9.45 -0.73
C VAL A 303 -11.57 -10.03 -0.87
N CYS A 304 -11.31 -11.21 -0.29
CA CYS A 304 -10.09 -11.96 -0.56
C CYS A 304 -9.91 -12.18 -2.06
N ARG A 305 -10.98 -12.49 -2.80
CA ARG A 305 -10.91 -12.64 -4.26
C ARG A 305 -10.55 -11.35 -4.97
N VAL A 306 -11.13 -10.21 -4.56
CA VAL A 306 -10.81 -8.89 -5.13
C VAL A 306 -9.36 -8.49 -4.82
N ALA A 307 -8.91 -8.66 -3.58
CA ALA A 307 -7.53 -8.38 -3.16
C ALA A 307 -6.51 -9.27 -3.89
N PHE A 308 -6.85 -10.53 -4.16
CA PHE A 308 -6.02 -11.47 -4.91
C PHE A 308 -5.97 -11.14 -6.41
N PHE A 309 -7.08 -10.68 -7.00
CA PHE A 309 -7.10 -10.22 -8.39
C PHE A 309 -6.18 -9.01 -8.59
N CYS A 310 -6.17 -8.05 -7.64
CA CYS A 310 -5.24 -6.91 -7.67
C CYS A 310 -3.75 -7.30 -7.53
N LEU A 311 -3.44 -8.45 -6.92
CA LEU A 311 -2.07 -8.99 -6.81
C LEU A 311 -1.60 -9.71 -8.07
N VAL A 312 -2.54 -10.24 -8.89
CA VAL A 312 -2.24 -11.13 -10.01
C VAL A 312 -2.51 -10.47 -11.37
N SER A 313 -3.32 -9.40 -11.42
CA SER A 313 -3.75 -8.71 -12.64
C SER A 313 -3.01 -7.40 -12.94
N LEU A 314 -1.86 -7.16 -12.30
CA LEU A 314 -0.95 -6.12 -12.77
C LEU A 314 -0.29 -6.64 -14.06
N PRO A 315 -0.45 -5.93 -15.20
CA PRO A 315 -0.03 -6.40 -16.52
C PRO A 315 1.47 -6.67 -16.62
#